data_AF-A0A2H1JI64-F1
#
_entry.id   AF-A0A2H1JI64-F1
#
_cell.length_a   1.000
_cell.length_b   1.000
_cell.length_c   1.000
_cell.angle_alpha   90.00
_cell.angle_beta   90.00
_cell.angle_gamma   90.00
#
_symmetry.space_group_name_H-M   'P 1'
#
loop_
_entity.id
_entity.type
_entity.pdbx_description
1 polymer ?
#
loop_
_entity_poly.entity_id
_entity_poly.type
_entity_poly.pdbx_seq_one_letter_code
_entity_poly.pdbx_strand_id
1 'polypeptide(L)'
;MIAVREATAADVPAAAEVLSRAFDEYPWTRWTVPADRYRARLEELQAIYLAHAVECGLVIVEKECRGVAAFVPPGSSRPHLRATESRD
;
A
#
# COMPACT_ATOMS: atom_id res chain seq x y z
N MET A 1 4.37 -19.45 15.82
CA MET A 1 3.08 -18.72 15.81
C MET A 1 3.36 -17.36 15.22
N ILE A 2 2.59 -16.90 14.23
CA ILE A 2 2.81 -15.58 13.62
C ILE A 2 2.08 -14.56 14.49
N ALA A 3 2.80 -13.55 14.99
CA ALA A 3 2.21 -12.46 15.77
C ALA A 3 1.83 -11.32 14.82
N VAL A 4 0.59 -10.84 14.93
CA VAL A 4 0.06 -9.75 14.10
C VAL A 4 -0.45 -8.62 14.99
N ARG A 5 -0.41 -7.40 14.47
CA ARG A 5 -0.94 -6.20 15.12
C ARG A 5 -1.57 -5.27 14.09
N GLU A 6 -2.40 -4.36 14.57
CA GLU A 6 -2.85 -3.24 13.74
C GLU A 6 -1.67 -2.35 13.35
N ALA A 7 -1.70 -1.88 12.12
CA ALA A 7 -0.70 -0.98 11.56
C ALA A 7 -1.02 0.47 11.92
N THR A 8 0.02 1.26 12.06
CA THR A 8 -0.04 2.71 12.21
C THR A 8 0.44 3.37 10.92
N ALA A 9 0.25 4.69 10.80
CA ALA A 9 0.78 5.45 9.67
C ALA A 9 2.31 5.29 9.50
N ALA A 10 3.04 5.01 10.58
CA ALA A 10 4.49 4.79 10.55
C ALA A 10 4.89 3.47 9.87
N ASP A 11 3.97 2.51 9.79
CA ASP A 11 4.23 1.20 9.18
C ASP A 11 4.05 1.21 7.65
N VAL A 12 3.39 2.24 7.10
CA VAL A 12 3.02 2.33 5.68
C VAL A 12 4.21 2.15 4.75
N PRO A 13 5.40 2.78 4.95
CA PRO A 13 6.53 2.60 4.05
C PRO A 13 7.00 1.13 3.97
N ALA A 14 7.17 0.48 5.13
CA ALA A 14 7.62 -0.91 5.19
C ALA A 14 6.56 -1.87 4.62
N ALA A 15 5.29 -1.63 4.94
CA ALA A 15 4.18 -2.44 4.44
C ALA A 15 4.01 -2.32 2.92
N ALA A 16 4.22 -1.13 2.34
CA ALA A 16 4.17 -0.91 0.91
C ALA A 16 5.28 -1.66 0.17
N GLU A 17 6.51 -1.70 0.72
CA GLU A 17 7.61 -2.49 0.16
C GLU A 17 7.28 -3.99 0.15
N VAL A 18 6.69 -4.49 1.24
CA VAL A 18 6.31 -5.91 1.36
C VAL A 18 5.26 -6.28 0.32
N LEU A 19 4.22 -5.45 0.17
CA LEU A 19 3.19 -5.68 -0.83
C LEU A 19 3.74 -5.53 -2.26
N SER A 20 4.63 -4.56 -2.52
CA SER A 20 5.22 -4.40 -3.84
C SER A 20 6.02 -5.64 -4.26
N ARG A 21 6.75 -6.26 -3.34
CA ARG A 21 7.44 -7.55 -3.56
C ARG A 21 6.46 -8.71 -3.76
N ALA A 22 5.40 -8.77 -2.96
CA ALA A 22 4.42 -9.84 -3.05
C ALA A 22 3.64 -9.83 -4.38
N PHE A 23 3.42 -8.63 -4.95
CA PHE A 23 2.66 -8.43 -6.19
C PHE A 23 3.53 -8.17 -7.42
N ASP A 24 4.87 -8.23 -7.33
CA ASP A 24 5.79 -7.92 -8.43
C ASP A 24 5.51 -8.77 -9.68
N GLU A 25 5.18 -10.05 -9.49
CA GLU A 25 4.85 -10.99 -10.56
C GLU A 25 3.34 -11.18 -10.78
N TYR A 26 2.48 -10.38 -10.15
CA TYR A 26 1.04 -10.58 -10.27
C TYR A 26 0.54 -10.20 -11.67
N PRO A 27 -0.05 -11.14 -12.44
CA PRO A 27 -0.36 -10.91 -13.87
C PRO A 27 -1.32 -9.74 -14.12
N TRP A 28 -2.17 -9.40 -13.14
CA TRP A 28 -3.18 -8.35 -13.26
C TRP A 28 -2.63 -6.93 -13.10
N THR A 29 -1.55 -6.71 -12.34
CA THR A 29 -0.94 -5.37 -12.16
C THR A 29 -0.07 -4.95 -13.35
N ARG A 30 0.33 -5.90 -14.19
CA ARG A 30 1.20 -5.69 -15.36
C ARG A 30 0.56 -4.88 -16.49
N TRP A 31 -0.77 -4.80 -16.53
CA TRP A 31 -1.51 -4.11 -17.61
C TRP A 31 -1.84 -2.64 -17.28
N THR A 32 -1.84 -2.28 -15.99
CA THR A 32 -2.28 -0.95 -15.51
C THR A 32 -1.13 -0.07 -15.04
N VAL A 33 0.03 -0.66 -14.70
CA VAL A 33 1.21 0.09 -14.27
C VAL A 33 2.23 0.13 -15.42
N PRO A 34 2.70 1.31 -15.84
CA PRO A 34 3.77 1.43 -16.82
C PRO A 34 4.99 0.57 -16.47
N ALA A 35 5.62 -0.04 -17.48
CA ALA A 35 6.76 -0.92 -17.26
C ALA A 35 8.00 -0.16 -16.75
N ASP A 36 8.09 1.14 -16.99
CA ASP A 36 9.19 1.97 -16.49
C ASP A 36 9.08 2.16 -14.97
N ARG A 37 10.15 1.79 -14.26
CA ARG A 37 10.20 1.84 -12.79
C ARG A 37 9.00 1.11 -12.12
N TYR A 38 8.49 0.05 -12.76
CA TYR A 38 7.29 -0.70 -12.34
C TYR A 38 7.26 -0.99 -10.84
N ARG A 39 8.36 -1.52 -10.28
CA ARG A 39 8.43 -1.84 -8.84
C ARG A 39 8.27 -0.61 -7.94
N ALA A 40 8.89 0.52 -8.30
CA ALA A 40 8.76 1.77 -7.54
C ALA A 40 7.34 2.35 -7.66
N ARG A 41 6.72 2.27 -8.85
CA ARG A 41 5.33 2.66 -9.07
C ARG A 41 4.35 1.77 -8.31
N LEU A 42 4.61 0.47 -8.26
CA LEU A 42 3.82 -0.48 -7.50
C LEU A 42 3.92 -0.18 -6.01
N GLU A 43 5.12 0.11 -5.50
CA GLU A 43 5.32 0.55 -4.11
C GLU A 43 4.57 1.85 -3.79
N GLU A 44 4.67 2.87 -4.64
CA GLU A 44 3.90 4.13 -4.51
C GLU A 44 2.38 3.85 -4.46
N LEU A 45 1.88 2.99 -5.33
CA LEU A 45 0.47 2.60 -5.38
C LEU A 45 0.04 1.90 -4.07
N GLN A 46 0.84 0.95 -3.59
CA GLN A 46 0.57 0.27 -2.31
C GLN A 46 0.60 1.26 -1.14
N ALA A 47 1.53 2.22 -1.13
CA ALA A 47 1.61 3.24 -0.10
C ALA A 47 0.36 4.14 -0.06
N ILE A 48 -0.15 4.57 -1.22
CA ILE A 48 -1.40 5.36 -1.31
C ILE A 48 -2.58 4.56 -0.75
N TYR A 49 -2.71 3.28 -1.13
CA TYR A 49 -3.79 2.42 -0.66
C TYR A 49 -3.71 2.20 0.85
N LEU A 50 -2.52 1.88 1.38
CA LEU A 50 -2.31 1.62 2.80
C LEU A 50 -2.49 2.85 3.66
N ALA A 51 -2.00 4.02 3.24
CA ALA A 51 -2.22 5.28 3.95
C ALA A 51 -3.72 5.55 4.10
N HIS A 52 -4.49 5.36 3.04
CA HIS A 52 -5.94 5.49 3.10
C HIS A 52 -6.60 4.43 3.98
N ALA A 53 -6.19 3.17 3.88
CA ALA A 53 -6.75 2.07 4.67
C ALA A 53 -6.46 2.22 6.18
N VAL A 54 -5.33 2.82 6.57
CA VAL A 54 -5.03 3.16 7.98
C VAL A 54 -5.99 4.22 8.52
N GLU A 55 -6.47 5.14 7.67
CA GLU A 55 -7.39 6.21 8.09
C GLU A 55 -8.85 5.74 8.16
N CYS A 56 -9.29 4.89 7.24
CA CYS A 56 -10.71 4.58 7.04
C CYS A 56 -11.09 3.09 7.17
N GLY A 57 -10.11 2.22 7.41
CA GLY A 57 -10.29 0.78 7.37
C GLY A 57 -9.46 0.05 8.41
N LEU A 58 -8.96 -1.12 8.03
CA LEU A 58 -8.16 -1.99 8.89
C LEU A 58 -6.93 -2.44 8.13
N VAL A 59 -5.75 -2.17 8.68
CA VAL A 59 -4.48 -2.71 8.19
C VAL A 59 -3.84 -3.54 9.30
N ILE A 60 -3.51 -4.78 8.99
CA ILE A 60 -2.84 -5.71 9.88
C ILE A 60 -1.45 -5.99 9.32
N VAL A 61 -0.44 -5.85 10.17
CA VAL A 61 0.95 -6.22 9.86
C VAL A 61 1.43 -7.32 10.78
N GLU A 62 2.27 -8.19 10.21
CA GLU A 62 3.09 -9.09 11.01
C GLU A 62 4.07 -8.27 11.87
N LYS A 63 4.47 -8.78 13.04
CA LYS A 63 5.27 -8.03 14.02
C LYS A 63 6.56 -7.45 13.44
N GLU A 64 7.26 -8.19 12.59
CA GLU A 64 8.46 -7.74 11.88
C GLU A 64 8.15 -7.18 10.47
N CYS A 65 6.89 -6.90 10.18
CA CYS A 65 6.37 -6.40 8.91
C CYS A 65 6.79 -7.27 7.71
N ARG A 66 6.64 -8.59 7.84
CA ARG A 66 6.91 -9.54 6.72
C ARG A 66 5.66 -9.95 5.95
N GLY A 67 4.49 -9.52 6.43
CA GLY A 67 3.19 -9.78 5.82
C GLY A 67 2.22 -8.67 6.19
N VAL A 68 1.32 -8.37 5.26
CA VAL A 68 0.39 -7.25 5.35
C VAL A 68 -0.97 -7.70 4.82
N ALA A 69 -2.04 -7.35 5.52
CA ALA A 69 -3.42 -7.44 5.04
C ALA A 69 -4.11 -6.10 5.25
N ALA A 70 -4.87 -5.65 4.26
CA ALA A 70 -5.57 -4.38 4.32
C ALA A 70 -7.00 -4.54 3.82
N PHE A 71 -7.93 -3.91 4.53
CA PHE A 71 -9.36 -3.95 4.28
C PHE A 71 -9.90 -2.53 4.32
N VAL A 72 -10.66 -2.15 3.29
CA VAL A 72 -11.37 -0.87 3.23
C VAL A 72 -12.88 -1.17 3.18
N PRO A 73 -13.68 -0.62 4.11
CA PRO A 73 -15.13 -0.78 4.08
C PRO A 73 -15.75 -0.27 2.77
N PRO A 74 -16.89 -0.85 2.34
CA PRO A 74 -17.62 -0.29 1.21
C PRO A 74 -18.11 1.13 1.53
N GLY A 75 -17.99 2.05 0.58
CA GLY A 75 -18.46 3.43 0.75
C GLY A 75 -17.48 4.37 1.45
N SER A 76 -16.25 3.93 1.77
CA SER A 76 -15.19 4.82 2.23
C SER A 76 -14.91 5.95 1.24
N SER A 77 -14.49 7.11 1.76
CA SER A 77 -14.07 8.24 0.94
C SER A 77 -12.93 7.84 0.00
N ARG A 78 -12.74 8.58 -1.10
CA ARG A 78 -11.59 8.32 -1.99
C ARG A 78 -10.29 8.73 -1.27
N PRO A 79 -9.14 8.08 -1.57
CA PRO A 79 -7.85 8.56 -1.09
C PRO A 79 -7.66 10.03 -1.44
N HIS A 80 -7.18 10.81 -0.48
CA HIS A 80 -6.79 12.19 -0.74
C HIS A 80 -5.55 12.19 -1.62
N LEU A 81 -5.67 12.63 -2.88
CA LEU A 81 -4.50 12.88 -3.72
C LEU A 81 -3.71 14.02 -3.07
N ARG A 82 -2.47 13.77 -2.66
CA ARG A 82 -1.54 14.87 -2.42
C ARG A 82 -1.36 15.58 -3.75
N ALA A 83 -1.92 16.78 -3.87
CA ALA A 83 -1.66 17.64 -5.01
C ALA A 83 -0.14 17.77 -5.14
N THR A 84 0.40 17.22 -6.23
CA THR A 84 1.79 17.44 -6.56
C THR A 84 1.85 18.90 -6.97
N GLU A 85 2.30 19.78 -6.07
CA GLU A 85 2.65 21.15 -6.45
C GLU A 85 3.72 21.03 -7.53
N SER A 86 3.32 21.36 -8.75
CA SER A 86 4.21 21.53 -9.90
C SER A 86 5.18 22.64 -9.51
N ARG A 87 6.43 22.26 -9.27
CA ARG A 87 7.52 23.21 -9.06
C ARG A 87 7.99 23.66 -10.43
N ASP A 88 7.31 24.68 -10.96
CA ASP A 88 7.88 25.58 -11.98
C ASP A 88 8.99 26.44 -11.37
#